data_AF-A0A7C3ENT9-F1
#
_entry.id   AF-A0A7C3ENT9-F1
#
_cell.length_a   1.000
_cell.length_b   1.000
_cell.length_c   1.000
_cell.angle_alpha   90.00
_cell.angle_beta   90.00
_cell.angle_gamma   90.00
#
_symmetry.space_group_name_H-M   'P 1'
#
loop_
_entity.id
_entity.type
_entity.pdbx_description
1 polymer ?
#
loop_
_entity_poly.entity_id
_entity_poly.type
_entity_poly.pdbx_seq_one_letter_code
_entity_poly.pdbx_strand_id
1 'polypeptide(L)'
;MVRKVSQYHDRLARAMAPLIGQELTQAKVRVAYATAYPKRQDDIEWLMPADHCLDHSNRGACQCSRTDGAIFERLGHNRYRVRSLGGQMYGVAT
;
A
#
# COMPACT_ATOMS: atom_id res chain seq x y z
N MET A 1 -15.00 7.84 -14.05
CA MET A 1 -13.61 8.33 -13.87
C MET A 1 -12.93 7.41 -12.86
N VAL A 2 -12.15 6.41 -13.32
CA VAL A 2 -11.46 5.48 -12.43
C VAL A 2 -10.32 6.25 -11.77
N ARG A 3 -10.42 6.51 -10.47
CA ARG A 3 -9.43 7.30 -9.73
C ARG A 3 -8.08 6.58 -9.79
N LYS A 4 -7.05 7.26 -10.34
CA LYS A 4 -5.66 6.78 -10.54
C LYS A 4 -5.03 6.07 -9.33
N VAL A 5 -5.52 6.33 -8.12
CA VAL A 5 -5.08 5.68 -6.87
C VAL A 5 -5.31 4.15 -6.87
N SER A 6 -6.21 3.63 -7.72
CA SER A 6 -6.35 2.17 -7.89
C SER A 6 -5.29 1.53 -8.79
N GLN A 7 -4.58 2.31 -9.61
CA GLN A 7 -3.73 1.76 -10.68
C GLN A 7 -2.51 1.01 -10.14
N TYR A 8 -2.04 1.39 -8.94
CA TYR A 8 -0.85 0.82 -8.30
C TYR A 8 -1.17 -0.04 -7.08
N HIS A 9 -2.46 -0.15 -6.72
CA HIS A 9 -2.90 -0.81 -5.50
C HIS A 9 -2.38 -2.25 -5.41
N ASP A 10 -2.62 -3.06 -6.45
CA ASP A 10 -2.25 -4.47 -6.43
C ASP A 10 -0.74 -4.69 -6.34
N ARG A 11 0.04 -3.86 -7.05
CA ARG A 11 1.50 -3.93 -6.98
C ARG A 11 2.00 -3.52 -5.60
N LEU A 12 1.47 -2.42 -5.06
CA LEU A 12 1.83 -1.96 -3.73
C LEU A 12 1.51 -3.02 -2.67
N ALA A 13 0.30 -3.57 -2.70
CA ALA A 13 -0.13 -4.65 -1.82
C ALA A 13 0.80 -5.88 -1.91
N ARG A 14 1.12 -6.35 -3.12
CA ARG A 14 2.07 -7.46 -3.34
C ARG A 14 3.48 -7.14 -2.83
N ALA A 15 3.99 -5.93 -3.06
CA ALA A 15 5.30 -5.51 -2.57
C ALA A 15 5.35 -5.43 -1.04
N MET A 16 4.23 -5.08 -0.39
CA MET A 16 4.15 -4.97 1.07
C MET A 16 3.85 -6.31 1.76
N ALA A 17 3.31 -7.31 1.05
CA ALA A 17 2.92 -8.59 1.66
C ALA A 17 4.03 -9.27 2.49
N PRO A 18 5.32 -9.29 2.07
CA PRO A 18 6.40 -9.86 2.89
C PRO A 18 6.71 -9.06 4.16
N LEU A 19 6.18 -7.84 4.28
CA LEU A 19 6.47 -6.89 5.35
C LEU A 19 5.28 -6.71 6.31
N ILE A 20 4.25 -7.56 6.22
CA ILE A 20 3.08 -7.53 7.12
C ILE A 20 3.51 -7.48 8.59
N GLY A 21 2.90 -6.59 9.35
CA GLY A 21 3.20 -6.33 10.76
C GLY A 21 4.36 -5.36 11.00
N GLN A 22 5.21 -5.11 10.00
CA GLN A 22 6.35 -4.20 10.15
C GLN A 22 5.93 -2.73 10.12
N GLU A 23 6.69 -1.90 10.83
CA GLU A 23 6.56 -0.45 10.80
C GLU A 23 7.52 0.17 9.78
N LEU A 24 6.94 0.87 8.82
CA LEU A 24 7.65 1.50 7.72
C LEU A 24 7.42 3.01 7.73
N THR A 25 8.46 3.73 7.34
CA THR A 25 8.32 5.13 6.91
C THR A 25 7.92 5.18 5.45
N GLN A 26 7.41 6.32 4.97
CA GLN A 26 7.13 6.50 3.54
C GLN A 26 8.36 6.19 2.67
N ALA A 27 9.55 6.60 3.10
CA ALA A 27 10.80 6.28 2.40
C ALA A 27 11.05 4.76 2.32
N LYS A 28 10.83 4.03 3.42
CA LYS A 28 10.98 2.56 3.43
C LYS A 28 9.94 1.87 2.54
N VAL A 29 8.70 2.36 2.49
CA VAL A 29 7.68 1.84 1.56
C VAL A 29 8.15 1.99 0.11
N ARG A 30 8.70 3.16 -0.25
CA ARG A 30 9.25 3.42 -1.60
C ARG A 30 10.40 2.48 -1.93
N VAL A 31 11.34 2.28 -1.00
CA VAL A 31 12.45 1.33 -1.16
C VAL A 31 11.95 -0.09 -1.37
N ALA A 32 11.04 -0.57 -0.50
CA ALA A 32 10.48 -1.91 -0.62
C ALA A 32 9.76 -2.12 -1.97
N TYR A 33 8.99 -1.15 -2.44
CA TYR A 33 8.37 -1.20 -3.76
C TYR A 33 9.41 -1.23 -4.89
N ALA A 34 10.42 -0.37 -4.83
CA ALA A 34 11.49 -0.31 -5.83
C ALA A 34 12.28 -1.62 -5.91
N THR A 35 12.50 -2.28 -4.77
CA THR A 35 13.13 -3.61 -4.70
C THR A 35 12.26 -4.68 -5.35
N ALA A 36 10.94 -4.65 -5.13
CA ALA A 36 10.01 -5.61 -5.75
C ALA A 36 9.82 -5.38 -7.26
N TYR A 37 9.90 -4.12 -7.72
CA TYR A 37 9.64 -3.72 -9.10
C TYR A 37 10.72 -2.77 -9.66
N PRO A 38 11.96 -3.24 -9.88
CA PRO A 38 13.09 -2.37 -10.24
C PRO A 38 12.92 -1.63 -11.57
N LYS A 39 12.11 -2.17 -12.50
CA LYS A 39 11.80 -1.56 -13.81
C LYS A 39 10.63 -0.57 -13.78
N ARG A 40 10.07 -0.28 -12.60
CA ARG A 40 8.88 0.58 -12.43
C ARG A 40 9.15 1.73 -11.46
N GLN A 41 10.33 2.34 -11.54
CA GLN A 41 10.73 3.44 -10.67
C GLN A 41 9.79 4.65 -10.79
N ASP A 42 9.23 4.90 -11.98
CA ASP A 42 8.30 5.99 -12.23
C ASP A 42 6.98 5.85 -11.42
N ASP A 43 6.63 4.64 -10.96
CA ASP A 43 5.45 4.45 -10.10
C ASP A 43 5.67 5.07 -8.71
N ILE A 44 6.92 5.20 -8.25
CA ILE A 44 7.28 5.52 -6.85
C ILE A 44 6.78 6.89 -6.41
N GLU A 45 6.78 7.88 -7.31
CA GLU A 45 6.31 9.24 -7.02
C GLU A 45 4.80 9.26 -6.72
N TRP A 46 4.05 8.30 -7.26
CA TRP A 46 2.61 8.14 -7.09
C TRP A 46 2.24 7.24 -5.89
N LEU A 47 3.23 6.64 -5.21
CA LEU A 47 3.00 5.82 -4.03
C LEU A 47 2.82 6.70 -2.78
N MET A 48 1.56 6.80 -2.36
CA MET A 48 1.14 7.54 -1.17
C MET A 48 0.57 6.57 -0.13
N PRO A 49 1.36 6.09 0.85
CA PRO A 49 0.89 5.13 1.84
C PRO A 49 -0.33 5.60 2.63
N ALA A 50 -0.42 6.92 2.88
CA ALA A 50 -1.57 7.56 3.52
C ALA A 50 -2.89 7.31 2.78
N ASP A 51 -2.87 7.18 1.45
CA ASP A 51 -4.07 6.90 0.65
C ASP A 51 -4.57 5.46 0.82
N HIS A 52 -3.79 4.57 1.45
CA HIS A 52 -4.12 3.17 1.67
C HIS A 52 -4.24 2.82 3.16
N CYS A 53 -4.40 3.84 4.03
CA CYS A 53 -4.60 3.67 5.47
C CYS A 53 -6.07 3.41 5.84
N LEU A 54 -6.34 2.54 6.82
CA LEU A 54 -7.70 2.13 7.26
C LEU A 54 -8.64 3.29 7.68
N ASP A 55 -8.10 4.46 7.98
CA ASP A 55 -8.84 5.61 8.51
C ASP A 55 -9.31 6.58 7.41
N HIS A 56 -9.03 6.30 6.13
CA HIS A 56 -9.29 7.21 5.01
C HIS A 56 -8.75 8.64 5.29
N SER A 57 -7.61 8.76 5.96
CA SER A 57 -7.10 10.05 6.47
C SER A 57 -6.70 11.11 5.43
N ASN A 58 -6.92 10.86 4.13
CA ASN A 58 -6.61 11.81 3.05
C ASN A 58 -7.77 12.00 2.05
N ARG A 59 -7.96 13.25 1.58
CA ARG A 59 -8.92 13.62 0.52
C ARG A 59 -8.42 13.10 -0.84
N GLY A 60 -8.60 11.82 -1.09
CA GLY A 60 -8.05 11.13 -2.25
C GLY A 60 -7.76 9.66 -2.02
N ALA A 61 -7.91 9.18 -0.78
CA ALA A 61 -7.56 7.84 -0.41
C ALA A 61 -8.27 6.76 -1.28
N CYS A 62 -7.51 5.70 -1.53
CA CYS A 62 -7.92 4.51 -2.27
C CYS A 62 -9.18 3.90 -1.67
N GLN A 63 -9.98 3.20 -2.46
CA GLN A 63 -11.17 2.52 -1.90
C GLN A 63 -10.82 1.49 -0.83
N CYS A 64 -9.63 0.86 -0.92
CA CYS A 64 -9.18 -0.10 0.09
C CYS A 64 -9.10 0.50 1.50
N SER A 65 -8.83 1.81 1.62
CA SER A 65 -8.77 2.53 2.91
C SER A 65 -10.06 2.47 3.70
N ARG A 66 -11.20 2.19 3.05
CA ARG A 66 -12.53 2.14 3.67
C ARG A 66 -12.95 0.74 4.09
N THR A 67 -12.05 -0.23 3.99
CA THR A 67 -12.33 -1.65 4.16
C THR A 67 -11.22 -2.32 4.97
N ASP A 68 -11.45 -3.55 5.41
CA ASP A 68 -10.40 -4.37 6.02
C ASP A 68 -9.23 -4.69 5.06
N GLY A 69 -9.39 -4.42 3.76
CA GLY A 69 -8.35 -4.49 2.74
C GLY A 69 -7.37 -3.32 2.71
N ALA A 70 -7.41 -2.39 3.67
CA ALA A 70 -6.42 -1.32 3.77
C ALA A 70 -5.00 -1.89 3.97
N ILE A 71 -4.05 -1.47 3.13
CA ILE A 71 -2.66 -1.96 3.14
C ILE A 71 -1.92 -1.49 4.40
N PHE A 72 -2.26 -0.30 4.90
CA PHE A 72 -1.57 0.32 6.02
C PHE A 72 -2.52 0.68 7.17
N GLU A 73 -1.94 0.73 8.36
CA GLU A 73 -2.46 1.43 9.53
C GLU A 73 -1.54 2.62 9.78
N ARG A 74 -2.10 3.80 10.03
CA ARG A 74 -1.31 4.98 10.33
C ARG A 74 -0.95 5.00 11.82
N LEU A 75 0.35 5.04 12.12
CA LEU A 75 0.86 5.11 13.50
C LEU A 75 1.24 6.54 13.92
N GLY A 76 1.43 7.44 12.95
CA GLY A 76 1.81 8.83 13.20
C GLY A 76 2.21 9.57 11.93
N HIS A 77 2.95 10.67 12.07
CA HIS A 77 3.50 11.39 10.93
C HIS A 77 4.53 10.52 10.19
N ASN A 78 4.29 10.22 8.92
CA ASN A 78 5.14 9.40 8.06
C ASN A 78 5.50 8.02 8.62
N ARG A 79 4.66 7.45 9.50
CA ARG A 79 4.84 6.12 10.08
C ARG A 79 3.60 5.27 9.87
N TYR A 80 3.82 4.08 9.33
CA TYR A 80 2.77 3.17 8.88
C TYR A 80 3.09 1.76 9.33
N ARG A 81 2.09 1.00 9.81
CA ARG A 81 2.20 -0.44 9.97
C ARG A 81 1.60 -1.12 8.75
N VAL A 82 2.31 -2.08 8.17
CA VAL A 82 1.75 -2.90 7.10
C VAL A 82 0.73 -3.85 7.69
N ARG A 83 -0.51 -3.83 7.17
CA ARG A 83 -1.59 -4.69 7.64
C ARG A 83 -1.61 -5.99 6.85
N SER A 84 -2.08 -7.05 7.51
CA SER A 84 -2.52 -8.25 6.80
C SER A 84 -3.75 -7.87 5.98
N LEU A 85 -3.68 -8.00 4.66
CA LEU A 85 -4.82 -7.77 3.79
C LEU A 85 -5.87 -8.82 4.14
N GLY A 86 -6.95 -8.39 4.79
CA GLY A 86 -7.99 -9.29 5.26
C GLY A 86 -8.57 -10.13 4.13
N GLY A 87 -8.27 -11.43 4.13
CA GLY A 87 -9.13 -12.49 3.58
C GLY A 87 -9.30 -12.62 2.07
N GLN A 88 -8.92 -11.66 1.23
CA GLN A 88 -8.87 -11.88 -0.22
C GLN A 88 -7.46 -12.23 -0.64
N MET A 89 -7.17 -13.52 -0.47
CA MET A 89 -6.06 -14.23 -1.09
C MET A 89 -5.85 -13.71 -2.51
N TYR A 90 -4.66 -13.19 -2.78
CA TYR A 90 -4.08 -13.38 -4.10
C TYR A 90 -4.07 -14.89 -4.32
N GLY A 91 -5.06 -15.40 -5.07
CA GLY A 91 -5.09 -16.77 -5.54
C GLY A 91 -3.80 -17.03 -6.28
N VAL A 92 -2.84 -17.64 -5.59
CA VAL A 92 -1.67 -18.24 -6.21
C VAL A 92 -2.21 -19.50 -6.86
N ALA A 93 -2.62 -19.38 -8.12
CA ALA A 93 -2.74 -20.53 -8.98
C ALA A 93 -1.33 -21.13 -9.10
N THR A 94 -1.14 -22.28 -8.45
CA THR A 94 -0.07 -23.24 -8.72
C THR A 94 -0.17 -23.77 -10.13
#